data_AF-A0A1X0LAW1-F1
#
_entry.id   AF-A0A1X0LAW1-F1
#
_cell.length_a   1.000
_cell.length_b   1.000
_cell.length_c   1.000
_cell.angle_alpha   90.00
_cell.angle_beta   90.00
_cell.angle_gamma   90.00
#
_symmetry.space_group_name_H-M   'P 1'
#
loop_
_entity.id
_entity.type
_entity.pdbx_description
1 polymer ?
#
loop_
_entity_poly.entity_id
_entity_poly.type
_entity_poly.pdbx_seq_one_letter_code
_entity_poly.pdbx_strand_id
1 'polypeptide(L)'
;MASRGSAEPTTTEVFGDSDFVVVANRLPVDQERLPDGTTTWKRSPGGLVTALEPLLRRRRGAWVGWPGVAEADVDVVDEPIVQDELRLHPVRLSADDIAEYYEGFSNATLWPLYHDVIVKPLYHRKWWERYVDVNRRFAEATARAAGRGGTVWVQDYQLQLVPKMLRTMRPDLTIGFFLHIPFPPVELFMQLPWRTEIIEGLLGADLVGFHLVGDAQNFLFLARQLLDAETSRGAVGVRSRFGAVQLESRTIRVGAFPISIDSGALDQAARHRDIKRRAREIRAELGNPRKILLGVDRLDYTKGIDVRLKAFYELLAEGRAKRDDTVLIQLATPSRERVESYQILRNDIERQVGHINGEYAEVGHPVVHYLHRPVPRNELIAYFVASDVMLVTPLRDGMNLVAKEYVACRSDLGGALVLSEFTGAAAELRQAYLVNPHDLEGLKDAIEGALNQSDEEGRRRMRALRRQVLAHDVDRWARSFLDALAEARPKDPG
;
A
#
# COMPACT_ATOMS: atom_id res chain seq x y z
N MET A 1 -36.72 9.91 60.48
CA MET A 1 -35.74 9.03 59.80
C MET A 1 -36.04 9.08 58.32
N ALA A 2 -35.27 9.87 57.56
CA ALA A 2 -35.41 9.96 56.10
C ALA A 2 -34.36 9.02 55.47
N SER A 3 -34.81 8.03 54.70
CA SER A 3 -33.92 7.13 53.96
C SER A 3 -33.33 7.86 52.77
N ARG A 4 -32.02 8.09 52.78
CA ARG A 4 -31.25 8.53 51.63
C ARG A 4 -31.10 7.35 50.67
N GLY A 5 -31.72 7.44 49.49
CA GLY A 5 -31.37 6.59 48.35
C GLY A 5 -29.98 6.96 47.87
N SER A 6 -29.08 5.99 47.84
CA SER A 6 -27.76 6.09 47.22
C SER A 6 -27.95 6.00 45.70
N ALA A 7 -27.81 7.13 45.01
CA ALA A 7 -27.60 7.14 43.56
C ALA A 7 -26.19 6.61 43.28
N GLU A 8 -26.08 5.51 42.54
CA GLU A 8 -24.82 5.07 41.94
C GLU A 8 -24.32 6.16 40.98
N PRO A 9 -23.01 6.43 40.93
CA PRO A 9 -22.46 7.38 39.97
C PRO A 9 -22.51 6.73 38.58
N THR A 10 -23.46 7.16 37.74
CA THR A 10 -23.39 6.95 36.30
C THR A 10 -22.13 7.63 35.78
N THR A 11 -21.08 6.85 35.52
CA THR A 11 -19.95 7.29 34.71
C THR A 11 -20.49 7.63 33.33
N THR A 12 -20.65 8.92 33.03
CA THR A 12 -20.94 9.39 31.67
C THR A 12 -19.82 8.88 30.77
N GLU A 13 -20.13 7.90 29.92
CA GLU A 13 -19.22 7.44 28.87
C GLU A 13 -18.88 8.64 27.98
N VAL A 14 -17.63 9.09 28.05
CA VAL A 14 -17.15 10.19 27.22
C VAL A 14 -16.82 9.60 25.85
N PHE A 15 -17.74 9.79 24.90
CA PHE A 15 -17.54 9.43 23.50
C PHE A 15 -16.79 10.53 22.75
N GLY A 16 -16.06 10.15 21.70
CA GLY A 16 -15.61 11.09 20.68
C GLY A 16 -16.79 11.63 19.86
N ASP A 17 -16.50 12.39 18.82
CA ASP A 17 -17.50 13.10 18.02
C ASP A 17 -17.43 12.78 16.51
N SER A 18 -16.66 11.75 16.14
CA SER A 18 -16.45 11.35 14.74
C SER A 18 -17.22 10.07 14.41
N ASP A 19 -18.14 10.15 13.45
CA ASP A 19 -18.98 9.02 13.02
C ASP A 19 -18.23 8.02 12.13
N PHE A 20 -17.12 8.47 11.54
CA PHE A 20 -16.25 7.65 10.70
C PHE A 20 -14.78 7.92 11.04
N VAL A 21 -14.04 6.87 11.41
CA VAL A 21 -12.64 6.97 11.83
C VAL A 21 -11.77 6.05 10.98
N VAL A 22 -10.79 6.61 10.30
CA VAL A 22 -9.73 5.84 9.62
C VAL A 22 -8.56 5.69 10.59
N VAL A 23 -8.02 4.48 10.70
CA VAL A 23 -6.87 4.19 11.57
C VAL A 23 -5.77 3.57 10.71
N ALA A 24 -4.65 4.26 10.56
CA ALA A 24 -3.52 3.78 9.76
C ALA A 24 -2.21 4.11 10.47
N ASN A 25 -1.14 3.35 10.20
CA ASN A 25 0.15 3.60 10.84
C ASN A 25 0.63 5.05 10.64
N ARG A 26 0.42 5.66 9.48
CA ARG A 26 0.80 7.06 9.20
C ARG A 26 -0.43 7.97 9.18
N LEU A 27 -0.25 9.21 9.61
CA LEU A 27 -1.16 10.31 9.27
C LEU A 27 -1.12 10.60 7.75
N PRO A 28 -2.14 11.26 7.20
CA PRO A 28 -2.16 11.73 5.82
C PRO A 28 -1.27 12.97 5.58
N VAL A 29 -0.45 13.32 6.56
CA VAL A 29 0.42 14.50 6.61
C VAL A 29 1.74 14.11 7.27
N ASP A 30 2.81 14.74 6.82
CA ASP A 30 4.14 14.66 7.42
C ASP A 30 4.41 15.98 8.16
N GLN A 31 4.95 15.85 9.37
CA GLN A 31 5.46 16.97 10.13
C GLN A 31 6.82 17.43 9.54
N GLU A 32 6.90 18.67 9.07
CA GLU A 32 8.15 19.30 8.62
C GLU A 32 8.53 20.41 9.61
N ARG A 33 9.76 20.35 10.14
CA ARG A 33 10.31 21.45 10.96
C ARG A 33 10.99 22.47 10.05
N LEU A 34 10.55 23.71 10.12
CA LEU A 34 11.08 24.82 9.33
C LEU A 34 12.39 25.36 9.94
N PRO A 35 13.23 26.05 9.14
CA PRO A 35 14.50 26.61 9.62
C PRO A 35 14.37 27.62 10.75
N ASP A 36 13.20 28.24 10.91
CA ASP A 36 12.87 29.16 12.01
C ASP A 36 12.47 28.43 13.32
N GLY A 37 12.49 27.09 13.31
CA GLY A 37 12.16 26.24 14.44
C GLY A 37 10.68 25.89 14.55
N THR A 38 9.80 26.47 13.72
CA THR A 38 8.36 26.18 13.70
C THR A 38 8.04 24.87 12.98
N THR A 39 6.88 24.30 13.26
CA THR A 39 6.40 23.06 12.63
C THR A 39 5.32 23.37 11.60
N THR A 40 5.42 22.78 10.41
CA THR A 40 4.35 22.77 9.40
C THR A 40 3.93 21.35 9.05
N TRP A 41 2.72 21.20 8.52
CA TRP A 41 2.15 19.91 8.14
C TRP A 41 1.96 19.87 6.63
N LYS A 42 2.70 18.98 5.98
CA LYS A 42 2.60 18.79 4.54
C LYS A 42 1.84 17.53 4.24
N ARG A 43 0.86 17.62 3.35
CA ARG A 43 0.08 16.46 2.93
C ARG A 43 0.99 15.36 2.35
N SER A 44 0.89 14.16 2.92
CA SER A 44 1.63 13.00 2.44
C SER A 44 1.05 12.54 1.10
N PRO A 45 1.89 12.25 0.10
CA PRO A 45 1.44 11.67 -1.15
C PRO A 45 0.99 10.22 -0.89
N GLY A 46 -0.27 9.89 -1.15
CA GLY A 46 -0.76 8.51 -0.96
C GLY A 46 -2.18 8.27 -1.46
N GLY A 47 -2.38 7.17 -2.19
CA GLY A 47 -3.67 6.80 -2.78
C GLY A 47 -4.78 6.54 -1.75
N LEU A 48 -4.43 6.07 -0.54
CA LEU A 48 -5.39 5.83 0.55
C LEU A 48 -5.97 7.16 1.08
N VAL A 49 -5.13 8.18 1.24
CA VAL A 49 -5.56 9.52 1.67
C VAL A 49 -6.50 10.13 0.65
N THR A 50 -6.12 10.15 -0.63
CA THR A 50 -6.94 10.72 -1.71
C THR A 50 -8.29 10.02 -1.83
N ALA A 51 -8.34 8.70 -1.64
CA ALA A 51 -9.59 7.94 -1.71
C ALA A 51 -10.56 8.20 -0.56
N LEU A 52 -10.03 8.33 0.65
CA LEU A 52 -10.85 8.43 1.85
C LEU A 52 -11.19 9.87 2.21
N GLU A 53 -10.44 10.86 1.71
CA GLU A 53 -10.67 12.28 1.98
C GLU A 53 -12.10 12.75 1.66
N PRO A 54 -12.68 12.48 0.48
CA PRO A 54 -14.06 12.90 0.19
C PRO A 54 -15.08 12.33 1.17
N LEU A 55 -14.84 11.11 1.65
CA LEU A 55 -15.71 10.45 2.62
C LEU A 55 -15.52 11.02 4.03
N LEU A 56 -14.27 11.25 4.44
CA LEU A 56 -13.93 11.84 5.74
C LEU A 56 -14.55 13.23 5.88
N ARG A 57 -14.45 14.08 4.85
CA ARG A 57 -15.06 15.42 4.87
C ARG A 57 -16.59 15.36 5.03
N ARG A 58 -17.26 14.40 4.38
CA ARG A 58 -18.72 14.26 4.43
C ARG A 58 -19.27 13.70 5.75
N ARG A 59 -18.46 13.02 6.57
CA ARG A 59 -18.92 12.24 7.74
C ARG A 59 -18.33 12.70 9.08
N ARG A 60 -17.90 13.97 9.20
CA ARG A 60 -17.13 14.45 10.38
C ARG A 60 -15.99 13.46 10.69
N GLY A 61 -15.22 13.14 9.66
CA GLY A 61 -14.25 12.06 9.71
C GLY A 61 -13.04 12.39 10.57
N ALA A 62 -12.53 11.38 11.26
CA ALA A 62 -11.25 11.45 11.96
C ALA A 62 -10.24 10.50 11.32
N TRP A 63 -8.96 10.84 11.46
CA TRP A 63 -7.84 9.98 11.11
C TRP A 63 -6.91 9.81 12.31
N VAL A 64 -6.71 8.57 12.74
CA VAL A 64 -5.74 8.23 13.79
C VAL A 64 -4.47 7.67 13.14
N GLY A 65 -3.31 8.23 13.48
CA GLY A 65 -2.04 7.82 12.87
C GLY A 65 -0.80 8.42 13.51
N TRP A 66 0.38 7.85 13.25
CA TRP A 66 1.66 8.43 13.67
C TRP A 66 2.12 9.54 12.69
N PRO A 67 2.54 10.72 13.18
CA PRO A 67 2.78 11.92 12.37
C PRO A 67 4.02 11.93 11.46
N GLY A 68 4.96 10.99 11.58
CA GLY A 68 6.24 11.19 10.87
C GLY A 68 7.46 10.93 11.72
N VAL A 69 7.41 11.44 12.94
CA VAL A 69 8.57 11.83 13.74
C VAL A 69 8.52 11.20 15.14
N ALA A 70 9.66 11.11 15.81
CA ALA A 70 9.71 10.58 17.18
C ALA A 70 8.97 11.52 18.16
N GLU A 71 8.48 10.96 19.26
CA GLU A 71 7.73 11.67 20.30
C GLU A 71 8.44 12.94 20.82
N ALA A 72 9.77 12.91 20.93
CA ALA A 72 10.57 14.06 21.35
C ALA A 72 10.51 15.26 20.38
N ASP A 73 10.01 15.05 19.16
CA ASP A 73 9.92 16.04 18.09
C ASP A 73 8.47 16.49 17.79
N VAL A 74 7.48 16.02 18.57
CA VAL A 74 6.06 16.36 18.39
C VAL A 74 5.70 17.55 19.28
N ASP A 75 5.54 18.73 18.68
CA ASP A 75 5.12 19.97 19.37
C ASP A 75 3.60 20.01 19.73
N VAL A 76 2.88 18.88 19.70
CA VAL A 76 1.40 18.87 19.71
C VAL A 76 0.82 18.29 21.01
N VAL A 77 -0.07 19.09 21.61
CA VAL A 77 -0.96 18.81 22.75
C VAL A 77 -1.86 17.59 22.45
N ASP A 78 -2.45 16.93 23.45
CA ASP A 78 -3.35 15.77 23.28
C ASP A 78 -4.66 16.07 22.49
N GLU A 79 -4.77 17.25 21.88
CA GLU A 79 -5.88 17.70 21.07
C GLU A 79 -5.73 17.32 19.58
N PRO A 80 -6.83 17.08 18.85
CA PRO A 80 -6.77 16.78 17.42
C PRO A 80 -6.26 17.98 16.62
N ILE A 81 -5.40 17.71 15.64
CA ILE A 81 -5.00 18.69 14.63
C ILE A 81 -6.15 18.80 13.62
N VAL A 82 -6.64 20.01 13.37
CA VAL A 82 -7.70 20.25 12.37
C VAL A 82 -7.07 20.81 11.10
N GLN A 83 -7.17 20.09 10.00
CA GLN A 83 -6.67 20.51 8.69
C GLN A 83 -7.70 20.20 7.61
N ASP A 84 -8.11 21.21 6.84
CA ASP A 84 -9.10 21.06 5.75
C ASP A 84 -10.37 20.29 6.17
N GLU A 85 -10.93 20.61 7.35
CA GLU A 85 -12.09 19.96 7.99
C GLU A 85 -11.86 18.51 8.46
N LEU A 86 -10.66 17.95 8.24
CA LEU A 86 -10.26 16.65 8.75
C LEU A 86 -9.66 16.78 10.15
N ARG A 87 -10.09 15.90 11.06
CA ARG A 87 -9.50 15.79 12.41
C ARG A 87 -8.45 14.70 12.44
N LEU A 88 -7.22 15.09 12.75
CA LEU A 88 -6.08 14.19 12.85
C LEU A 88 -5.74 13.97 14.31
N HIS A 89 -5.75 12.71 14.73
CA HIS A 89 -5.40 12.29 16.09
C HIS A 89 -4.02 11.63 16.04
N PRO A 90 -2.94 12.36 16.38
CA PRO A 90 -1.60 11.81 16.35
C PRO A 90 -1.40 10.74 17.42
N VAL A 91 -0.75 9.63 17.05
CA VAL A 91 -0.26 8.61 17.98
C VAL A 91 1.24 8.82 18.18
N ARG A 92 1.65 9.12 19.42
CA ARG A 92 3.06 9.33 19.78
C ARG A 92 3.81 8.01 19.82
N LEU A 93 4.95 7.98 19.14
CA LEU A 93 5.90 6.87 19.11
C LEU A 93 7.29 7.38 19.48
N SER A 94 7.87 6.83 20.54
CA SER A 94 9.27 7.03 20.91
C SER A 94 10.22 6.43 19.85
N ALA A 95 11.51 6.78 19.91
CA ALA A 95 12.52 6.18 19.04
C ALA A 95 12.56 4.64 19.16
N ASP A 96 12.40 4.11 20.38
CA ASP A 96 12.34 2.67 20.63
C ASP A 96 11.06 2.04 20.05
N ASP A 97 9.92 2.74 20.08
CA ASP A 97 8.71 2.27 19.42
C ASP A 97 8.94 2.15 17.92
N ILE A 98 9.56 3.16 17.30
CA ILE A 98 9.87 3.14 15.86
C ILE A 98 10.80 1.97 15.54
N ALA A 99 11.87 1.78 16.32
CA ALA A 99 12.84 0.71 16.11
C ALA A 99 12.23 -0.69 16.28
N GLU A 100 11.42 -0.92 17.31
CA GLU A 100 10.97 -2.27 17.67
C GLU A 100 9.62 -2.66 17.04
N TYR A 101 8.65 -1.73 16.99
CA TYR A 101 7.34 -1.98 16.38
C TYR A 101 7.36 -1.82 14.85
N TYR A 102 7.92 -0.70 14.36
CA TYR A 102 7.83 -0.36 12.94
C TYR A 102 8.98 -0.98 12.15
N GLU A 103 10.24 -0.69 12.51
CA GLU A 103 11.41 -1.25 11.81
C GLU A 103 11.58 -2.75 12.10
N GLY A 104 11.40 -3.15 13.36
CA GLY A 104 11.44 -4.55 13.83
C GLY A 104 10.22 -5.37 13.40
N PHE A 105 9.18 -5.42 14.23
CA PHE A 105 8.07 -6.36 14.02
C PHE A 105 7.36 -6.17 12.67
N SER A 106 7.02 -4.93 12.33
CA SER A 106 6.28 -4.67 11.10
C SER A 106 7.13 -4.95 9.85
N ASN A 107 8.35 -4.41 9.78
CA ASN A 107 9.14 -4.41 8.54
C ASN A 107 10.24 -5.50 8.45
N ALA A 108 10.61 -6.13 9.56
CA ALA A 108 11.58 -7.24 9.60
C ALA A 108 10.96 -8.59 10.04
N THR A 109 9.72 -8.61 10.56
CA THR A 109 8.96 -9.85 10.80
C THR A 109 7.81 -10.01 9.80
N LEU A 110 6.79 -9.14 9.86
CA LEU A 110 5.56 -9.32 9.08
C LEU A 110 5.75 -9.09 7.58
N TRP A 111 6.41 -7.99 7.20
CA TRP A 111 6.66 -7.66 5.78
C TRP A 111 7.36 -8.80 5.02
N PRO A 112 8.55 -9.28 5.43
CA PRO A 112 9.19 -10.40 4.73
C PRO A 112 8.33 -11.66 4.74
N LEU A 113 7.66 -11.97 5.85
CA LEU A 113 6.82 -13.17 5.98
C LEU A 113 5.65 -13.17 4.99
N TYR A 114 4.98 -12.03 4.85
CA TYR A 114 3.77 -11.90 4.03
C TYR A 114 4.10 -11.74 2.55
N HIS A 115 5.35 -11.37 2.22
CA HIS A 115 5.87 -11.34 0.86
C HIS A 115 6.71 -12.59 0.58
N ASP A 116 6.16 -13.75 0.90
CA ASP A 116 6.69 -15.07 0.58
C ASP A 116 8.14 -15.32 1.02
N VAL A 117 8.55 -14.76 2.15
CA VAL A 117 9.88 -14.93 2.74
C VAL A 117 11.04 -14.65 1.77
N ILE A 118 10.86 -13.70 0.82
CA ILE A 118 11.92 -13.22 -0.10
C ILE A 118 13.19 -12.87 0.70
N VAL A 119 13.00 -12.24 1.85
CA VAL A 119 14.01 -12.11 2.90
C VAL A 119 13.54 -12.92 4.10
N LYS A 120 14.45 -13.58 4.80
CA LYS A 120 14.13 -14.38 6.00
C LYS A 120 13.54 -13.47 7.11
N PRO A 121 12.33 -13.75 7.62
CA PRO A 121 11.77 -13.02 8.75
C PRO A 121 12.59 -13.24 10.03
N LEU A 122 12.67 -12.20 10.86
CA LEU A 122 13.27 -12.26 12.19
C LEU A 122 12.18 -12.30 13.27
N TYR A 123 12.27 -13.24 14.21
CA TYR A 123 11.29 -13.41 15.27
C TYR A 123 11.89 -13.02 16.63
N HIS A 124 11.54 -11.83 17.12
CA HIS A 124 12.01 -11.31 18.41
C HIS A 124 10.84 -11.00 19.34
N ARG A 125 10.85 -11.59 20.54
CA ARG A 125 9.77 -11.39 21.53
C ARG A 125 9.61 -9.93 21.95
N LYS A 126 10.72 -9.21 22.12
CA LYS A 126 10.71 -7.77 22.44
C LYS A 126 9.96 -6.94 21.38
N TRP A 127 10.15 -7.27 20.10
CA TRP A 127 9.45 -6.59 19.00
C TRP A 127 7.96 -6.89 19.02
N TRP A 128 7.56 -8.13 19.33
CA TRP A 128 6.17 -8.49 19.52
C TRP A 128 5.52 -7.74 20.70
N GLU A 129 6.17 -7.73 21.87
CA GLU A 129 5.70 -7.01 23.05
C GLU A 129 5.47 -5.53 22.72
N ARG A 130 6.43 -4.91 22.02
CA ARG A 130 6.27 -3.54 21.53
C ARG A 130 5.13 -3.39 20.54
N TYR A 131 4.96 -4.34 19.63
CA TYR A 131 3.89 -4.31 18.63
C TYR A 131 2.51 -4.36 19.28
N VAL A 132 2.34 -5.17 20.32
CA VAL A 132 1.13 -5.21 21.16
C VAL A 132 0.90 -3.86 21.84
N ASP A 133 1.92 -3.28 22.48
CA ASP A 133 1.80 -2.00 23.21
C ASP A 133 1.46 -0.83 22.28
N VAL A 134 2.06 -0.77 21.09
CA VAL A 134 1.73 0.24 20.08
C VAL A 134 0.30 0.03 19.57
N ASN A 135 -0.09 -1.20 19.22
CA ASN A 135 -1.48 -1.48 18.78
C ASN A 135 -2.51 -1.08 19.85
N ARG A 136 -2.19 -1.25 21.14
CA ARG A 136 -3.05 -0.79 22.24
C ARG A 136 -3.22 0.73 22.24
N ARG A 137 -2.13 1.49 22.08
CA ARG A 137 -2.20 2.97 21.96
C ARG A 137 -3.04 3.42 20.78
N PHE A 138 -2.92 2.75 19.63
CA PHE A 138 -3.76 3.04 18.47
C PHE A 138 -5.24 2.74 18.75
N ALA A 139 -5.56 1.63 19.42
CA ALA A 139 -6.93 1.30 19.81
C ALA A 139 -7.51 2.32 20.80
N GLU A 140 -6.73 2.75 21.80
CA GLU A 140 -7.14 3.78 22.78
C GLU A 140 -7.36 5.15 22.12
N ALA A 141 -6.46 5.57 21.23
CA ALA A 141 -6.62 6.81 20.46
C ALA A 141 -7.87 6.76 19.57
N THR A 142 -8.14 5.62 18.96
CA THR A 142 -9.34 5.39 18.16
C THR A 142 -10.61 5.43 19.01
N ALA A 143 -10.60 4.81 20.19
CA ALA A 143 -11.73 4.80 21.12
C ALA A 143 -12.09 6.22 21.59
N ARG A 144 -11.10 7.10 21.78
CA ARG A 144 -11.30 8.52 22.10
C ARG A 144 -11.84 9.33 20.93
N ALA A 145 -11.43 9.03 19.70
CA ALA A 145 -11.87 9.76 18.51
C ALA A 145 -13.28 9.37 18.05
N ALA A 146 -13.63 8.08 18.16
CA ALA A 146 -14.86 7.54 17.62
C ALA A 146 -16.11 7.93 18.45
N GLY A 147 -17.13 8.46 17.77
CA GLY A 147 -18.46 8.68 18.32
C GLY A 147 -19.19 7.37 18.66
N ARG A 148 -20.29 7.47 19.39
CA ARG A 148 -21.13 6.32 19.77
C ARG A 148 -21.69 5.64 18.52
N GLY A 149 -21.50 4.32 18.41
CA GLY A 149 -21.96 3.54 17.26
C GLY A 149 -21.27 3.87 15.94
N GLY A 150 -20.11 4.54 16.00
CA GLY A 150 -19.34 4.98 14.84
C GLY A 150 -18.75 3.83 14.02
N THR A 151 -18.38 4.14 12.78
CA THR A 151 -17.68 3.20 11.88
C THR A 151 -16.18 3.46 11.93
N VAL A 152 -15.40 2.42 12.21
CA VAL A 152 -13.94 2.47 12.22
C VAL A 152 -13.39 1.60 11.11
N TRP A 153 -12.43 2.13 10.35
CA TRP A 153 -11.75 1.38 9.30
C TRP A 153 -10.24 1.36 9.54
N VAL A 154 -9.78 0.24 10.09
CA VAL A 154 -8.37 -0.05 10.39
C VAL A 154 -7.65 -0.49 9.12
N GLN A 155 -6.46 0.05 8.92
CA GLN A 155 -5.64 -0.17 7.73
C GLN A 155 -4.34 -0.91 8.09
N ASP A 156 -4.15 -2.00 7.37
CA ASP A 156 -2.86 -2.62 7.08
C ASP A 156 -2.16 -3.40 8.22
N TYR A 157 -1.09 -4.09 7.83
CA TYR A 157 -0.40 -5.12 8.61
C TYR A 157 0.23 -4.64 9.92
N GLN A 158 0.43 -3.33 10.11
CA GLN A 158 1.01 -2.81 11.34
C GLN A 158 -0.04 -2.73 12.48
N LEU A 159 -1.33 -2.86 12.18
CA LEU A 159 -2.44 -2.61 13.11
C LEU A 159 -3.38 -3.82 13.25
N GLN A 160 -2.87 -5.03 13.04
CA GLN A 160 -3.68 -6.25 12.99
C GLN A 160 -4.34 -6.61 14.34
N LEU A 161 -3.88 -6.07 15.47
CA LEU A 161 -4.46 -6.33 16.79
C LEU A 161 -5.50 -5.28 17.20
N VAL A 162 -5.48 -4.11 16.54
CA VAL A 162 -6.40 -3.01 16.84
C VAL A 162 -7.87 -3.46 16.78
N PRO A 163 -8.35 -4.26 15.80
CA PRO A 163 -9.76 -4.61 15.76
C PRO A 163 -10.24 -5.32 17.03
N LYS A 164 -9.49 -6.33 17.52
CA LYS A 164 -9.84 -7.04 18.77
C LYS A 164 -9.73 -6.14 19.99
N MET A 165 -8.64 -5.37 20.10
CA MET A 165 -8.43 -4.47 21.24
C MET A 165 -9.54 -3.40 21.33
N LEU A 166 -9.89 -2.81 20.18
CA LEU A 166 -10.93 -1.79 20.10
C LEU A 166 -12.32 -2.38 20.36
N ARG A 167 -12.61 -3.59 19.85
CA ARG A 167 -13.87 -4.30 20.11
C ARG A 167 -14.11 -4.51 21.60
N THR A 168 -13.07 -4.85 22.36
CA THR A 168 -13.14 -5.01 23.81
C THR A 168 -13.44 -3.69 24.53
N MET A 169 -12.85 -2.58 24.07
CA MET A 169 -13.04 -1.25 24.67
C MET A 169 -14.37 -0.61 24.27
N ARG A 170 -14.81 -0.86 23.04
CA ARG A 170 -15.93 -0.17 22.38
C ARG A 170 -16.77 -1.18 21.58
N PRO A 171 -17.55 -2.03 22.28
CA PRO A 171 -18.38 -3.04 21.62
C PRO A 171 -19.46 -2.45 20.71
N ASP A 172 -19.78 -1.15 20.86
CA ASP A 172 -20.77 -0.42 20.06
C ASP A 172 -20.31 -0.07 18.63
N LEU A 173 -18.99 -0.05 18.36
CA LEU A 173 -18.46 0.37 17.07
C LEU A 173 -18.71 -0.67 15.97
N THR A 174 -18.75 -0.24 14.71
CA THR A 174 -18.63 -1.12 13.54
C THR A 174 -17.20 -1.05 13.02
N ILE A 175 -16.45 -2.15 12.98
CA ILE A 175 -15.02 -2.19 12.70
C ILE A 175 -14.75 -2.94 11.41
N GLY A 176 -14.19 -2.26 10.41
CA GLY A 176 -13.59 -2.89 9.24
C GLY A 176 -12.06 -2.95 9.37
N PHE A 177 -11.46 -4.02 8.85
CA PHE A 177 -10.02 -4.14 8.65
C PHE A 177 -9.72 -4.39 7.18
N PHE A 178 -8.70 -3.73 6.63
CA PHE A 178 -8.24 -4.00 5.26
C PHE A 178 -6.73 -4.18 5.19
N LEU A 179 -6.25 -5.30 4.64
CA LEU A 179 -4.83 -5.59 4.44
C LEU A 179 -4.36 -5.13 3.05
N HIS A 180 -3.33 -4.29 2.98
CA HIS A 180 -2.80 -3.74 1.71
C HIS A 180 -1.63 -4.53 1.14
N ILE A 181 -1.09 -5.47 1.91
CA ILE A 181 -0.08 -6.43 1.48
C ILE A 181 -0.74 -7.79 1.21
N PRO A 182 -0.05 -8.73 0.54
CA PRO A 182 -0.58 -10.08 0.37
C PRO A 182 -0.82 -10.76 1.73
N PHE A 183 -1.76 -11.72 1.76
CA PHE A 183 -1.89 -12.60 2.92
C PHE A 183 -1.28 -13.97 2.57
N PRO A 184 -0.18 -14.37 3.24
CA PRO A 184 0.65 -15.45 2.76
C PRO A 184 -0.06 -16.81 2.81
N PRO A 185 0.44 -17.80 2.06
CA PRO A 185 0.04 -19.19 2.24
C PRO A 185 0.21 -19.65 3.68
N VAL A 186 -0.62 -20.61 4.06
CA VAL A 186 -0.76 -21.12 5.43
C VAL A 186 0.58 -21.65 5.96
N GLU A 187 1.31 -22.37 5.11
CA GLU A 187 2.61 -22.98 5.42
C GLU A 187 3.65 -21.94 5.84
N LEU A 188 3.63 -20.76 5.22
CA LEU A 188 4.49 -19.66 5.61
C LEU A 188 3.96 -18.98 6.87
N PHE A 189 2.67 -18.63 6.90
CA PHE A 189 2.06 -17.95 8.06
C PHE A 189 2.28 -18.72 9.38
N MET A 190 2.22 -20.05 9.33
CA MET A 190 2.43 -20.91 10.49
C MET A 190 3.82 -20.78 11.12
N GLN A 191 4.80 -20.18 10.45
CA GLN A 191 6.12 -19.89 11.04
C GLN A 191 6.06 -18.82 12.14
N LEU A 192 5.05 -17.93 12.13
CA LEU A 192 4.96 -16.83 13.08
C LEU A 192 4.65 -17.35 14.50
N PRO A 193 5.47 -17.05 15.52
CA PRO A 193 5.21 -17.49 16.89
C PRO A 193 3.87 -17.00 17.46
N TRP A 194 3.45 -15.80 17.05
CA TRP A 194 2.22 -15.11 17.50
C TRP A 194 1.07 -15.22 16.49
N ARG A 195 1.08 -16.30 15.70
CA ARG A 195 0.09 -16.57 14.63
C ARG A 195 -1.35 -16.55 15.15
N THR A 196 -1.59 -17.12 16.33
CA THR A 196 -2.94 -17.19 16.93
C THR A 196 -3.42 -15.79 17.29
N GLU A 197 -2.59 -15.00 17.96
CA GLU A 197 -2.89 -13.64 18.41
C GLU A 197 -3.16 -12.70 17.24
N ILE A 198 -2.45 -12.85 16.11
CA ILE A 198 -2.72 -12.08 14.89
C ILE A 198 -4.09 -12.44 14.30
N ILE A 199 -4.41 -13.72 14.14
CA ILE A 199 -5.72 -14.13 13.58
C ILE A 199 -6.86 -13.68 14.50
N GLU A 200 -6.72 -13.86 15.81
CA GLU A 200 -7.70 -13.34 16.78
C GLU A 200 -7.82 -11.81 16.72
N GLY A 201 -6.70 -11.11 16.55
CA GLY A 201 -6.64 -9.66 16.36
C GLY A 201 -7.54 -9.22 15.20
N LEU A 202 -7.38 -9.86 14.04
CA LEU A 202 -8.13 -9.59 12.83
C LEU A 202 -9.62 -9.94 12.97
N LEU A 203 -9.95 -11.04 13.65
CA LEU A 203 -11.33 -11.47 13.92
C LEU A 203 -12.06 -10.59 14.96
N GLY A 204 -11.40 -9.56 15.49
CA GLY A 204 -12.07 -8.48 16.19
C GLY A 204 -12.95 -7.60 15.28
N ALA A 205 -12.66 -7.55 13.98
CA ALA A 205 -13.43 -6.80 12.99
C ALA A 205 -14.77 -7.47 12.65
N ASP A 206 -15.68 -6.69 12.07
CA ASP A 206 -16.95 -7.15 11.49
C ASP A 206 -16.78 -7.48 9.99
N LEU A 207 -15.81 -6.84 9.32
CA LEU A 207 -15.36 -7.16 7.95
C LEU A 207 -13.84 -7.16 7.87
N VAL A 208 -13.25 -8.24 7.34
CA VAL A 208 -11.84 -8.35 6.97
C VAL A 208 -11.72 -8.36 5.45
N GLY A 209 -11.03 -7.37 4.89
CA GLY A 209 -10.83 -7.21 3.46
C GLY A 209 -9.38 -7.42 3.02
N PHE A 210 -9.23 -8.00 1.84
CA PHE A 210 -7.94 -8.21 1.16
C PHE A 210 -8.02 -7.70 -0.28
N HIS A 211 -6.89 -7.64 -0.98
CA HIS A 211 -6.89 -7.33 -2.41
C HIS A 211 -7.46 -8.46 -3.26
N LEU A 212 -6.99 -9.69 -3.01
CA LEU A 212 -7.29 -10.84 -3.86
C LEU A 212 -8.15 -11.88 -3.16
N VAL A 213 -8.82 -12.68 -3.97
CA VAL A 213 -9.62 -13.83 -3.52
C VAL A 213 -8.73 -14.87 -2.82
N GLY A 214 -7.51 -15.09 -3.32
CA GLY A 214 -6.56 -16.02 -2.72
C GLY A 214 -6.17 -15.63 -1.29
N ASP A 215 -5.92 -14.34 -1.04
CA ASP A 215 -5.62 -13.82 0.30
C ASP A 215 -6.77 -14.10 1.28
N ALA A 216 -8.01 -13.83 0.84
CA ALA A 216 -9.21 -14.10 1.63
C ALA A 216 -9.40 -15.59 1.92
N GLN A 217 -9.08 -16.46 0.96
CA GLN A 217 -9.15 -17.91 1.12
C GLN A 217 -8.11 -18.43 2.10
N ASN A 218 -6.87 -17.93 2.02
CA ASN A 218 -5.81 -18.23 3.00
C ASN A 218 -6.25 -17.88 4.42
N PHE A 219 -6.86 -16.70 4.60
CA PHE A 219 -7.40 -16.27 5.89
C PHE A 219 -8.52 -17.17 6.42
N LEU A 220 -9.50 -17.52 5.58
CA LEU A 220 -10.60 -18.43 5.97
C LEU A 220 -10.09 -19.82 6.35
N PHE A 221 -9.04 -20.30 5.68
CA PHE A 221 -8.41 -21.57 6.01
C PHE A 221 -7.64 -21.50 7.33
N LEU A 222 -6.85 -20.43 7.54
CA LEU A 222 -6.10 -20.21 8.79
C LEU A 222 -7.03 -20.05 9.99
N ALA A 223 -8.14 -19.32 9.86
CA ALA A 223 -9.13 -19.19 10.93
C ALA A 223 -9.71 -20.56 11.35
N ARG A 224 -9.98 -21.43 10.37
CA ARG A 224 -10.43 -22.81 10.63
C ARG A 224 -9.33 -23.65 11.29
N GLN A 225 -8.10 -23.59 10.78
CA GLN A 225 -7.01 -24.44 11.24
C GLN A 225 -6.47 -24.04 12.62
N LEU A 226 -6.34 -22.74 12.90
CA LEU A 226 -5.71 -22.24 14.13
C LEU A 226 -6.70 -22.11 15.28
N LEU A 227 -7.96 -21.79 15.01
CA LEU A 227 -8.96 -21.46 16.04
C LEU A 227 -10.15 -22.43 16.05
N ASP A 228 -10.14 -23.46 15.21
CA ASP A 228 -11.28 -24.37 15.00
C ASP A 228 -12.60 -23.65 14.68
N ALA A 229 -12.52 -22.44 14.10
CA ALA A 229 -13.68 -21.63 13.80
C ALA A 229 -14.43 -22.19 12.58
N GLU A 230 -15.76 -22.16 12.63
CA GLU A 230 -16.57 -22.52 11.46
C GLU A 230 -16.45 -21.45 10.38
N THR A 231 -15.89 -21.81 9.22
CA THR A 231 -15.77 -20.89 8.09
C THR A 231 -16.53 -21.37 6.86
N SER A 232 -17.07 -20.42 6.10
CA SER A 232 -17.74 -20.68 4.82
C SER A 232 -16.81 -21.40 3.85
N ARG A 233 -17.32 -22.40 3.13
CA ARG A 233 -16.55 -23.19 2.14
C ARG A 233 -16.73 -22.74 0.68
N GLY A 234 -17.63 -21.80 0.42
CA GLY A 234 -17.85 -21.26 -0.92
C GLY A 234 -16.68 -20.41 -1.41
N ALA A 235 -16.55 -20.27 -2.72
CA ALA A 235 -15.53 -19.40 -3.31
C ALA A 235 -15.85 -17.92 -3.03
N VAL A 236 -14.86 -17.18 -2.53
CA VAL A 236 -14.95 -15.72 -2.36
C VAL A 236 -14.92 -15.05 -3.73
N GLY A 237 -15.83 -14.09 -3.98
CA GLY A 237 -15.85 -13.30 -5.20
C GLY A 237 -15.12 -11.96 -5.05
N VAL A 238 -14.82 -11.32 -6.18
CA VAL A 238 -14.32 -9.93 -6.18
C VAL A 238 -15.50 -9.00 -5.89
N ARG A 239 -15.43 -8.26 -4.77
CA ARG A 239 -16.48 -7.33 -4.28
C ARG A 239 -17.87 -7.97 -4.19
N SER A 240 -17.95 -9.29 -4.03
CA SER A 240 -19.19 -10.06 -4.03
C SER A 240 -18.93 -11.45 -3.43
N ARG A 241 -19.99 -12.21 -3.11
CA ARG A 241 -19.90 -13.57 -2.54
C ARG A 241 -18.88 -13.64 -1.41
N PHE A 242 -19.14 -12.89 -0.34
CA PHE A 242 -18.24 -12.82 0.79
C PHE A 242 -18.15 -14.16 1.52
N GLY A 243 -16.98 -14.45 2.06
CA GLY A 243 -16.80 -15.52 3.04
C GLY A 243 -17.27 -15.07 4.42
N ALA A 244 -17.35 -16.03 5.34
CA ALA A 244 -17.72 -15.79 6.72
C ALA A 244 -16.89 -16.67 7.67
N VAL A 245 -16.56 -16.11 8.83
CA VAL A 245 -16.03 -16.84 10.00
C VAL A 245 -17.05 -16.68 11.13
N GLN A 246 -17.56 -17.79 11.64
CA GLN A 246 -18.49 -17.79 12.76
C GLN A 246 -17.70 -17.88 14.07
N LEU A 247 -17.90 -16.89 14.93
CA LEU A 247 -17.57 -16.93 16.35
C LEU A 247 -18.87 -17.05 17.15
N GLU A 248 -18.78 -17.44 18.43
CA GLU A 248 -19.95 -17.75 19.27
C GLU A 248 -21.12 -16.75 19.15
N SER A 249 -20.82 -15.45 19.17
CA SER A 249 -21.84 -14.38 19.12
C SER A 249 -21.75 -13.46 17.90
N ARG A 250 -20.79 -13.68 16.99
CA ARG A 250 -20.55 -12.78 15.85
C ARG A 250 -20.16 -13.53 14.59
N THR A 251 -20.61 -13.03 13.45
CA THR A 251 -20.18 -13.49 12.13
C THR A 251 -19.28 -12.44 11.51
N ILE A 252 -18.02 -12.80 11.23
CA ILE A 252 -17.06 -11.91 10.59
C ILE A 252 -17.10 -12.15 9.10
N ARG A 253 -17.41 -11.10 8.34
CA ARG A 253 -17.41 -11.14 6.89
C ARG A 253 -15.98 -11.06 6.35
N VAL A 254 -15.70 -11.80 5.27
CA VAL A 254 -14.38 -11.81 4.62
C VAL A 254 -14.54 -11.56 3.13
N GLY A 255 -13.78 -10.62 2.55
CA GLY A 255 -13.96 -10.25 1.14
C GLY A 255 -12.68 -9.78 0.42
N ALA A 256 -12.74 -9.84 -0.91
CA ALA A 256 -11.69 -9.31 -1.79
C ALA A 256 -12.13 -7.99 -2.44
N PHE A 257 -11.41 -6.91 -2.17
CA PHE A 257 -11.63 -5.56 -2.67
C PHE A 257 -10.31 -5.02 -3.24
N PRO A 258 -10.02 -5.22 -4.55
CA PRO A 258 -8.77 -4.74 -5.13
C PRO A 258 -8.78 -3.22 -5.14
N ILE A 259 -7.76 -2.62 -4.49
CA ILE A 259 -7.60 -1.17 -4.41
C ILE A 259 -7.19 -0.61 -5.76
N SER A 260 -7.42 0.67 -5.97
CA SER A 260 -7.06 1.36 -7.19
C SER A 260 -6.61 2.78 -6.88
N ILE A 261 -6.58 3.62 -7.91
CA ILE A 261 -6.19 5.03 -7.85
C ILE A 261 -7.38 5.94 -8.17
N ASP A 262 -7.25 7.22 -7.88
CA ASP A 262 -8.07 8.25 -8.51
C ASP A 262 -7.64 8.40 -9.97
N SER A 263 -8.17 7.51 -10.80
CA SER A 263 -7.79 7.37 -12.20
C SER A 263 -8.27 8.55 -13.05
N GLY A 264 -9.38 9.19 -12.67
CA GLY A 264 -9.92 10.37 -13.31
C GLY A 264 -9.03 11.61 -13.11
N ALA A 265 -8.64 11.90 -11.87
CA ALA A 265 -7.75 13.02 -11.58
C ALA A 265 -6.37 12.84 -12.24
N LEU A 266 -5.85 11.61 -12.24
CA LEU A 266 -4.54 11.33 -12.84
C LEU A 266 -4.56 11.43 -14.38
N ASP A 267 -5.62 10.95 -15.03
CA ASP A 267 -5.82 11.12 -16.48
C ASP A 267 -5.88 12.60 -16.87
N GLN A 268 -6.57 13.43 -16.08
CA GLN A 268 -6.64 14.87 -16.31
C GLN A 268 -5.28 15.56 -16.10
N ALA A 269 -4.58 15.23 -15.01
CA ALA A 269 -3.26 15.79 -14.72
C ALA A 269 -2.25 15.47 -15.84
N ALA A 270 -2.24 14.23 -16.35
CA ALA A 270 -1.38 13.81 -17.44
C ALA A 270 -1.66 14.54 -18.78
N ARG A 271 -2.87 15.08 -18.95
CA ARG A 271 -3.24 15.87 -20.14
C ARG A 271 -2.77 17.32 -20.08
N HIS A 272 -2.35 17.80 -18.91
CA HIS A 272 -1.96 19.20 -18.72
C HIS A 272 -0.79 19.59 -19.62
N ARG A 273 -0.82 20.82 -20.16
CA ARG A 273 0.18 21.29 -21.13
C ARG A 273 1.60 21.30 -20.53
N ASP A 274 1.72 21.66 -19.26
CA ASP A 274 3.01 21.69 -18.56
C ASP A 274 3.61 20.30 -18.39
N ILE A 275 2.78 19.30 -18.08
CA ILE A 275 3.22 17.90 -17.97
C ILE A 275 3.71 17.38 -19.32
N LYS A 276 2.96 17.63 -20.40
CA LYS A 276 3.37 17.24 -21.76
C LYS A 276 4.63 17.98 -22.24
N ARG A 277 4.83 19.22 -21.78
CA ARG A 277 6.07 19.97 -22.04
C ARG A 277 7.23 19.33 -21.28
N ARG A 278 7.07 19.09 -19.97
CA ARG A 278 8.09 18.43 -19.14
C ARG A 278 8.46 17.04 -19.65
N ALA A 279 7.49 16.25 -20.10
CA ALA A 279 7.75 14.94 -20.70
C ALA A 279 8.65 15.03 -21.95
N ARG A 280 8.48 16.07 -22.79
CA ARG A 280 9.36 16.31 -23.94
C ARG A 280 10.74 16.82 -23.51
N GLU A 281 10.81 17.66 -22.49
CA GLU A 281 12.08 18.12 -21.89
C GLU A 281 12.87 16.94 -21.33
N ILE A 282 12.24 16.02 -20.60
CA ILE A 282 12.86 14.78 -20.10
C ILE A 282 13.48 13.99 -21.26
N ARG A 283 12.77 13.82 -22.39
CA ARG A 283 13.34 13.14 -23.56
C ARG A 283 14.54 13.90 -24.14
N ALA A 284 14.48 15.23 -24.20
CA ALA A 284 15.58 16.06 -24.69
C ALA A 284 16.81 16.01 -23.77
N GLU A 285 16.61 16.03 -22.45
CA GLU A 285 17.65 15.89 -21.42
C GLU A 285 18.39 14.54 -21.52
N LEU A 286 17.70 13.50 -22.02
CA LEU A 286 18.27 12.18 -22.28
C LEU A 286 18.93 12.05 -23.65
N GLY A 287 19.03 13.12 -24.45
CA GLY A 287 19.58 13.05 -25.81
C GLY A 287 18.60 12.55 -26.87
N ASN A 288 17.29 12.60 -26.61
CA ASN A 288 16.21 12.12 -27.47
C ASN A 288 16.35 10.64 -27.87
N PRO A 289 16.41 9.71 -26.90
CA PRO A 289 16.44 8.29 -27.18
C PRO A 289 15.17 7.87 -27.94
N ARG A 290 15.26 6.82 -28.76
CA ARG A 290 14.11 6.24 -29.43
C ARG A 290 13.17 5.56 -28.42
N LYS A 291 13.74 4.90 -27.40
CA LYS A 291 12.98 4.14 -26.39
C LYS A 291 13.42 4.48 -24.98
N ILE A 292 12.44 4.76 -24.12
CA ILE A 292 12.64 4.94 -22.67
C ILE A 292 11.92 3.82 -21.93
N LEU A 293 12.67 3.02 -21.18
CA LEU A 293 12.15 2.14 -20.16
C LEU A 293 12.09 2.89 -18.83
N LEU A 294 11.05 2.66 -18.04
CA LEU A 294 10.86 3.31 -16.75
C LEU A 294 10.51 2.30 -15.66
N GLY A 295 11.26 2.35 -14.57
CA GLY A 295 10.93 1.72 -13.30
C GLY A 295 10.68 2.78 -12.22
N VAL A 296 9.63 2.62 -11.42
CA VAL A 296 9.30 3.53 -10.31
C VAL A 296 8.86 2.71 -9.12
N ASP A 297 9.67 2.72 -8.06
CA ASP A 297 9.41 1.90 -6.89
C ASP A 297 9.97 2.56 -5.62
N ARG A 298 9.47 2.15 -4.46
CA ARG A 298 10.28 2.27 -3.24
C ARG A 298 11.45 1.30 -3.36
N LEU A 299 12.61 1.66 -2.81
CA LEU A 299 13.74 0.74 -2.73
C LEU A 299 13.40 -0.36 -1.71
N ASP A 300 12.90 -1.48 -2.21
CA ASP A 300 12.31 -2.57 -1.41
C ASP A 300 12.53 -3.89 -2.15
N TYR A 301 12.96 -4.93 -1.44
CA TYR A 301 13.37 -6.21 -2.04
C TYR A 301 12.22 -6.96 -2.73
N THR A 302 10.99 -6.55 -2.43
CA THR A 302 9.79 -7.08 -3.10
C THR A 302 9.67 -6.62 -4.56
N LYS A 303 10.37 -5.56 -4.97
CA LYS A 303 10.09 -4.84 -6.24
C LYS A 303 10.85 -5.35 -7.46
N GLY A 304 11.76 -6.31 -7.29
CA GLY A 304 12.51 -6.92 -8.39
C GLY A 304 13.27 -5.90 -9.25
N ILE A 305 13.85 -4.87 -8.61
CA ILE A 305 14.66 -3.84 -9.30
C ILE A 305 15.96 -4.45 -9.82
N ASP A 306 16.51 -5.39 -9.07
CA ASP A 306 17.66 -6.21 -9.44
C ASP A 306 17.36 -7.07 -10.67
N VAL A 307 16.18 -7.71 -10.71
CA VAL A 307 15.75 -8.56 -11.83
C VAL A 307 15.64 -7.77 -13.13
N ARG A 308 15.03 -6.58 -13.11
CA ARG A 308 14.91 -5.75 -14.31
C ARG A 308 16.24 -5.18 -14.79
N LEU A 309 17.14 -4.82 -13.86
CA LEU A 309 18.49 -4.35 -14.22
C LEU A 309 19.28 -5.48 -14.87
N LYS A 310 19.20 -6.69 -14.32
CA LYS A 310 19.80 -7.88 -14.92
C LYS A 310 19.23 -8.19 -16.31
N ALA A 311 17.91 -8.14 -16.48
CA ALA A 311 17.28 -8.35 -17.78
C ALA A 311 17.74 -7.32 -18.82
N PHE A 312 17.81 -6.04 -18.43
CA PHE A 312 18.30 -4.97 -19.30
C PHE A 312 19.78 -5.15 -19.66
N TYR A 313 20.61 -5.54 -18.70
CA TYR A 313 22.02 -5.89 -18.94
C TYR A 313 22.17 -6.98 -20.00
N GLU A 314 21.44 -8.10 -19.85
CA GLU A 314 21.53 -9.22 -20.80
C GLU A 314 20.97 -8.85 -22.18
N LEU A 315 19.90 -8.06 -22.26
CA LEU A 315 19.37 -7.55 -23.53
C LEU A 315 20.38 -6.68 -24.28
N LEU A 316 21.16 -5.87 -23.57
CA LEU A 316 22.24 -5.07 -24.16
C LEU A 316 23.38 -5.98 -24.65
N ALA A 317 23.78 -6.96 -23.83
CA ALA A 317 24.82 -7.93 -24.17
C ALA A 317 24.48 -8.73 -25.43
N GLU A 318 23.21 -9.11 -25.58
CA GLU A 318 22.68 -9.89 -26.69
C GLU A 318 22.35 -9.03 -27.93
N GLY A 319 22.48 -7.70 -27.84
CA GLY A 319 22.12 -6.77 -28.91
C GLY A 319 20.62 -6.69 -29.20
N ARG A 320 19.78 -7.22 -28.30
CA ARG A 320 18.30 -7.22 -28.39
C ARG A 320 17.71 -5.88 -27.92
N ALA A 321 18.43 -5.17 -27.05
CA ALA A 321 18.25 -3.75 -26.78
C ALA A 321 19.44 -2.96 -27.34
N LYS A 322 19.15 -1.81 -27.95
CA LYS A 322 20.14 -0.96 -28.60
C LYS A 322 20.68 0.09 -27.65
N ARG A 323 21.97 -0.01 -27.28
CA ARG A 323 22.61 0.91 -26.33
C ARG A 323 22.65 2.38 -26.78
N ASP A 324 22.58 2.62 -28.09
CA ASP A 324 22.63 3.94 -28.72
C ASP A 324 21.27 4.65 -28.76
N ASP A 325 20.15 3.92 -28.64
CA ASP A 325 18.81 4.52 -28.76
C ASP A 325 17.80 4.13 -27.68
N THR A 326 18.21 3.29 -26.71
CA THR A 326 17.36 2.76 -25.65
C THR A 326 17.98 3.05 -24.27
N VAL A 327 17.19 3.66 -23.38
CA VAL A 327 17.63 4.03 -22.03
C VAL A 327 16.66 3.53 -20.96
N LEU A 328 17.19 3.10 -19.82
CA LEU A 328 16.40 2.76 -18.63
C LEU A 328 16.50 3.88 -17.58
N ILE A 329 15.36 4.36 -17.11
CA ILE A 329 15.26 5.25 -15.95
C ILE A 329 14.70 4.45 -14.78
N GLN A 330 15.41 4.42 -13.65
CA GLN A 330 14.92 3.85 -12.39
C GLN A 330 14.81 4.96 -11.34
N LEU A 331 13.57 5.27 -10.95
CA LEU A 331 13.26 6.17 -9.84
C LEU A 331 13.03 5.32 -8.59
N ALA A 332 13.95 5.40 -7.63
CA ALA A 332 13.88 4.66 -6.37
C ALA A 332 13.68 5.62 -5.20
N THR A 333 12.50 5.55 -4.56
CA THR A 333 12.26 6.34 -3.34
C THR A 333 12.92 5.66 -2.13
N PRO A 334 13.74 6.37 -1.34
CA PRO A 334 14.34 5.81 -0.13
C PRO A 334 13.27 5.27 0.83
N SER A 335 13.54 4.12 1.44
CA SER A 335 12.57 3.42 2.29
C SER A 335 13.30 2.57 3.33
N ARG A 336 12.95 2.74 4.62
CA ARG A 336 13.40 1.87 5.73
C ARG A 336 14.93 1.71 5.82
N GLU A 337 15.67 2.79 5.60
CA GLU A 337 17.15 2.78 5.46
C GLU A 337 17.92 2.29 6.70
N ARG A 338 17.27 2.22 7.87
CA ARG A 338 17.86 1.67 9.10
C ARG A 338 17.83 0.13 9.17
N VAL A 339 17.08 -0.52 8.29
CA VAL A 339 16.95 -1.98 8.25
C VAL A 339 18.06 -2.57 7.36
N GLU A 340 18.84 -3.50 7.90
CA GLU A 340 20.02 -4.09 7.24
C GLU A 340 19.72 -4.65 5.83
N SER A 341 18.62 -5.37 5.65
CA SER A 341 18.22 -5.93 4.35
C SER A 341 17.98 -4.87 3.27
N TYR A 342 17.59 -3.65 3.66
CA TYR A 342 17.43 -2.52 2.73
C TYR A 342 18.78 -1.89 2.36
N GLN A 343 19.74 -1.87 3.29
CA GLN A 343 21.10 -1.39 3.02
C GLN A 343 21.83 -2.33 2.05
N ILE A 344 21.70 -3.64 2.25
CA ILE A 344 22.25 -4.67 1.34
C ILE A 344 21.65 -4.50 -0.05
N LEU A 345 20.32 -4.44 -0.15
CA LEU A 345 19.63 -4.23 -1.42
C LEU A 345 20.12 -2.97 -2.13
N ARG A 346 20.23 -1.85 -1.41
CA ARG A 346 20.72 -0.58 -1.98
C ARG A 346 22.09 -0.74 -2.61
N ASN A 347 23.03 -1.34 -1.87
CA ASN A 347 24.39 -1.56 -2.35
C ASN A 347 24.41 -2.43 -3.61
N ASP A 348 23.58 -3.47 -3.66
CA ASP A 348 23.48 -4.34 -4.83
C ASP A 348 22.90 -3.62 -6.06
N ILE A 349 21.84 -2.82 -5.88
CA ILE A 349 21.25 -2.03 -6.97
C ILE A 349 22.25 -0.99 -7.48
N GLU A 350 22.88 -0.24 -6.60
CA GLU A 350 23.88 0.78 -6.98
C GLU A 350 25.09 0.15 -7.70
N ARG A 351 25.52 -1.03 -7.25
CA ARG A 351 26.57 -1.82 -7.93
C ARG A 351 26.14 -2.25 -9.33
N GLN A 352 24.92 -2.75 -9.51
CA GLN A 352 24.41 -3.15 -10.83
C GLN A 352 24.32 -1.95 -11.77
N VAL A 353 23.80 -0.82 -11.31
CA VAL A 353 23.74 0.43 -12.09
C VAL A 353 25.15 0.85 -12.54
N GLY A 354 26.12 0.83 -11.62
CA GLY A 354 27.52 1.15 -11.93
C GLY A 354 28.13 0.18 -12.95
N HIS A 355 27.86 -1.12 -12.80
CA HIS A 355 28.36 -2.14 -13.72
C HIS A 355 27.77 -1.99 -15.13
N ILE A 356 26.45 -1.84 -15.27
CA ILE A 356 25.78 -1.71 -16.57
C ILE A 356 26.28 -0.46 -17.30
N ASN A 357 26.37 0.68 -16.62
CA ASN A 357 26.88 1.89 -17.23
C ASN A 357 28.38 1.80 -17.54
N GLY A 358 29.19 1.15 -16.69
CA GLY A 358 30.61 0.92 -16.96
C GLY A 358 30.86 0.10 -18.23
N GLU A 359 29.96 -0.83 -18.56
CA GLU A 359 30.06 -1.72 -19.72
C GLU A 359 29.53 -1.09 -21.01
N TYR A 360 28.38 -0.38 -20.93
CA TYR A 360 27.61 -0.01 -22.14
C TYR A 360 27.44 1.49 -22.38
N ALA A 361 27.73 2.35 -21.39
CA ALA A 361 27.60 3.79 -21.57
C ALA A 361 28.72 4.38 -22.43
N GLU A 362 28.43 5.54 -23.03
CA GLU A 362 29.46 6.44 -23.56
C GLU A 362 29.59 7.64 -22.62
N VAL A 363 30.70 8.39 -22.70
CA VAL A 363 30.91 9.58 -21.87
C VAL A 363 29.77 10.59 -22.12
N GLY A 364 29.03 10.92 -21.06
CA GLY A 364 27.87 11.81 -21.13
C GLY A 364 26.56 11.14 -21.57
N HIS A 365 26.56 9.83 -21.85
CA HIS A 365 25.40 9.09 -22.32
C HIS A 365 25.25 7.74 -21.58
N PRO A 366 24.80 7.75 -20.32
CA PRO A 366 24.53 6.53 -19.57
C PRO A 366 23.32 5.78 -20.14
N VAL A 367 23.35 4.45 -20.09
CA VAL A 367 22.23 3.59 -20.49
C VAL A 367 21.23 3.36 -19.36
N VAL A 368 21.65 3.59 -18.11
CA VAL A 368 20.80 3.55 -16.91
C VAL A 368 20.90 4.86 -16.13
N HIS A 369 19.78 5.57 -15.99
CA HIS A 369 19.64 6.70 -15.08
C HIS A 369 18.95 6.26 -13.79
N TYR A 370 19.71 6.20 -12.69
CA TYR A 370 19.20 5.84 -11.38
C TYR A 370 19.09 7.06 -10.48
N LEU A 371 17.92 7.30 -9.90
CA LEU A 371 17.67 8.38 -8.96
C LEU A 371 17.17 7.83 -7.64
N HIS A 372 17.99 7.95 -6.58
CA HIS A 372 17.63 7.57 -5.22
C HIS A 372 17.11 8.77 -4.42
N ARG A 373 15.90 9.23 -4.75
CA ARG A 373 15.23 10.35 -4.07
C ARG A 373 13.71 10.33 -4.31
N PRO A 374 12.90 10.91 -3.42
CA PRO A 374 11.51 11.17 -3.72
C PRO A 374 11.37 12.06 -4.96
N VAL A 375 10.42 11.74 -5.83
CA VAL A 375 10.11 12.51 -7.03
C VAL A 375 8.76 13.21 -6.84
N PRO A 376 8.67 14.54 -7.05
CA PRO A 376 7.39 15.24 -6.96
C PRO A 376 6.33 14.64 -7.88
N ARG A 377 5.07 14.66 -7.46
CA ARG A 377 3.98 13.99 -8.18
C ARG A 377 3.86 14.41 -9.65
N ASN A 378 3.94 15.71 -9.94
CA ASN A 378 3.87 16.22 -11.31
C ASN A 378 5.06 15.77 -12.17
N GLU A 379 6.27 15.71 -11.58
CA GLU A 379 7.46 15.20 -12.27
C GLU A 379 7.32 13.71 -12.57
N LEU A 380 6.79 12.92 -11.63
CA LEU A 380 6.51 11.50 -11.83
C LEU A 380 5.49 11.27 -12.96
N ILE A 381 4.43 12.07 -13.05
CA ILE A 381 3.46 12.01 -14.15
C ILE A 381 4.15 12.32 -15.48
N ALA A 382 5.07 13.30 -15.52
CA ALA A 382 5.84 13.60 -16.72
C ALA A 382 6.72 12.42 -17.16
N TYR A 383 7.36 11.70 -16.23
CA TYR A 383 8.08 10.45 -16.53
C TYR A 383 7.16 9.36 -17.09
N PHE A 384 5.95 9.17 -16.53
CA PHE A 384 4.97 8.23 -17.09
C PHE A 384 4.56 8.58 -18.52
N VAL A 385 4.38 9.87 -18.82
CA VAL A 385 4.04 10.34 -20.18
C VAL A 385 5.24 10.22 -21.13
N ALA A 386 6.47 10.42 -20.65
CA ALA A 386 7.69 10.38 -21.45
C ALA A 386 8.13 8.95 -21.83
N SER A 387 7.79 7.96 -21.02
CA SER A 387 8.30 6.59 -21.14
C SER A 387 7.56 5.74 -22.18
N ASP A 388 8.29 4.88 -22.89
CA ASP A 388 7.75 3.97 -23.89
C ASP A 388 7.37 2.61 -23.29
N VAL A 389 8.11 2.16 -22.29
CA VAL A 389 7.85 0.89 -21.59
C VAL A 389 7.92 1.10 -20.08
N MET A 390 6.86 0.76 -19.36
CA MET A 390 6.85 0.72 -17.90
C MET A 390 7.20 -0.70 -17.44
N LEU A 391 8.24 -0.82 -16.62
CA LEU A 391 8.68 -2.08 -16.02
C LEU A 391 8.21 -2.15 -14.57
N VAL A 392 7.22 -2.99 -14.32
CA VAL A 392 6.71 -3.29 -12.98
C VAL A 392 6.94 -4.77 -12.71
N THR A 393 8.14 -5.09 -12.22
CA THR A 393 8.63 -6.46 -12.01
C THR A 393 8.71 -6.94 -10.55
N PRO A 394 7.78 -6.61 -9.61
CA PRO A 394 7.84 -7.15 -8.26
C PRO A 394 7.88 -8.67 -8.20
N LEU A 395 8.69 -9.23 -7.30
CA LEU A 395 8.66 -10.63 -6.92
C LEU A 395 7.36 -10.99 -6.18
N ARG A 396 6.82 -10.03 -5.42
CA ARG A 396 5.52 -10.14 -4.75
C ARG A 396 4.99 -8.76 -4.41
N ASP A 397 3.74 -8.46 -4.73
CA ASP A 397 3.11 -7.16 -4.41
C ASP A 397 1.60 -7.32 -4.19
N GLY A 398 1.07 -6.74 -3.12
CA GLY A 398 -0.37 -6.84 -2.80
C GLY A 398 -1.26 -6.29 -3.91
N MET A 399 -0.85 -5.21 -4.58
CA MET A 399 -1.56 -4.65 -5.73
C MET A 399 -0.61 -4.05 -6.77
N ASN A 400 0.33 -3.19 -6.37
CA ASN A 400 1.08 -2.29 -7.24
C ASN A 400 0.24 -1.20 -7.93
N LEU A 401 0.17 -0.02 -7.31
CA LEU A 401 -0.56 1.12 -7.88
C LEU A 401 0.19 1.83 -9.01
N VAL A 402 1.52 1.76 -9.06
CA VAL A 402 2.35 2.39 -10.11
C VAL A 402 1.95 1.87 -11.50
N ALA A 403 1.65 0.58 -11.63
CA ALA A 403 1.14 0.00 -12.86
C ALA A 403 -0.17 0.68 -13.34
N LYS A 404 -1.10 0.94 -12.41
CA LYS A 404 -2.36 1.63 -12.71
C LYS A 404 -2.14 3.12 -13.00
N GLU A 405 -1.20 3.76 -12.31
CA GLU A 405 -0.85 5.16 -12.52
C GLU A 405 -0.29 5.40 -13.92
N TYR A 406 0.64 4.55 -14.35
CA TYR A 406 1.15 4.60 -15.72
C TYR A 406 0.01 4.50 -16.74
N VAL A 407 -0.86 3.49 -16.63
CA VAL A 407 -1.99 3.28 -17.53
C VAL A 407 -2.93 4.50 -17.58
N ALA A 408 -3.25 5.09 -16.43
CA ALA A 408 -4.10 6.28 -16.35
C ALA A 408 -3.46 7.51 -17.02
N CYS A 409 -2.12 7.65 -16.95
CA CYS A 409 -1.39 8.74 -17.61
C CYS A 409 -1.34 8.61 -19.14
N ARG A 410 -1.46 7.40 -19.70
CA ARG A 410 -1.34 7.14 -21.16
C ARG A 410 -2.61 7.41 -21.97
N SER A 411 -3.15 8.62 -21.83
CA SER A 411 -4.34 9.06 -22.58
C SER A 411 -4.14 9.15 -24.10
N ASP A 412 -2.88 9.24 -24.53
CA ASP A 412 -2.42 9.17 -25.93
C ASP A 412 -2.46 7.75 -26.51
N LEU A 413 -2.76 6.74 -25.68
CA LEU A 413 -2.77 5.31 -26.01
C LEU A 413 -1.40 4.73 -26.44
N GLY A 414 -0.33 5.51 -26.35
CA GLY A 414 1.02 4.97 -26.51
C GLY A 414 1.47 4.18 -25.28
N GLY A 415 2.68 3.63 -25.37
CA GLY A 415 3.33 2.94 -24.26
C GLY A 415 3.05 1.45 -24.18
N ALA A 416 3.80 0.78 -23.31
CA ALA A 416 3.63 -0.63 -22.95
C ALA A 416 3.81 -0.79 -21.45
N LEU A 417 3.08 -1.74 -20.87
CA LEU A 417 3.22 -2.13 -19.48
C LEU A 417 3.72 -3.58 -19.43
N VAL A 418 4.93 -3.78 -18.93
CA VAL A 418 5.46 -5.09 -18.53
C VAL A 418 5.18 -5.26 -17.03
N LEU A 419 4.44 -6.30 -16.68
CA LEU A 419 3.86 -6.45 -15.33
C LEU A 419 4.06 -7.85 -14.79
N SER A 420 4.67 -7.96 -13.62
CA SER A 420 4.79 -9.23 -12.91
C SER A 420 3.42 -9.82 -12.56
N GLU A 421 3.26 -11.12 -12.83
CA GLU A 421 2.06 -11.88 -12.45
C GLU A 421 1.90 -12.03 -10.92
N PHE A 422 2.96 -11.76 -10.15
CA PHE A 422 2.97 -11.77 -8.69
C PHE A 422 2.51 -10.45 -8.06
N THR A 423 1.88 -9.58 -8.86
CA THR A 423 1.21 -8.36 -8.40
C THR A 423 -0.31 -8.54 -8.39
N GLY A 424 -1.00 -7.98 -7.39
CA GLY A 424 -2.47 -7.98 -7.41
C GLY A 424 -3.06 -7.27 -8.64
N ALA A 425 -2.36 -6.29 -9.21
CA ALA A 425 -2.77 -5.61 -10.44
C ALA A 425 -2.84 -6.55 -11.64
N ALA A 426 -2.04 -7.62 -11.70
CA ALA A 426 -2.07 -8.57 -12.81
C ALA A 426 -3.43 -9.29 -12.95
N ALA A 427 -4.17 -9.47 -11.84
CA ALA A 427 -5.51 -10.03 -11.86
C ALA A 427 -6.50 -9.18 -12.67
N GLU A 428 -6.27 -7.85 -12.70
CA GLU A 428 -7.09 -6.86 -13.39
C GLU A 428 -6.50 -6.42 -14.74
N LEU A 429 -5.18 -6.26 -14.84
CA LEU A 429 -4.46 -5.70 -15.99
C LEU A 429 -3.98 -6.79 -16.99
N ARG A 430 -4.86 -7.74 -17.31
CA ARG A 430 -4.54 -8.94 -18.12
C ARG A 430 -4.08 -8.69 -19.56
N GLN A 431 -4.16 -7.44 -20.04
CA GLN A 431 -3.69 -7.06 -21.39
C GLN A 431 -2.27 -6.48 -21.38
N ALA A 432 -1.64 -6.37 -20.21
CA ALA A 432 -0.22 -6.06 -20.08
C ALA A 432 0.63 -7.22 -20.64
N TYR A 433 1.93 -6.97 -20.78
CA TYR A 433 2.93 -8.02 -21.00
C TYR A 433 3.20 -8.66 -19.64
N LEU A 434 2.42 -9.70 -19.31
CA LEU A 434 2.57 -10.41 -18.04
C LEU A 434 3.82 -11.26 -18.04
N VAL A 435 4.57 -11.21 -16.94
CA VAL A 435 5.85 -11.91 -16.80
C VAL A 435 5.94 -12.62 -15.46
N ASN A 436 6.61 -13.77 -15.45
CA ASN A 436 7.15 -14.34 -14.22
C ASN A 436 8.55 -13.73 -14.01
N PRO A 437 8.78 -12.91 -12.96
CA PRO A 437 10.09 -12.28 -12.73
C PRO A 437 11.18 -13.29 -12.33
N HIS A 438 10.84 -14.53 -12.01
CA HIS A 438 11.80 -15.61 -11.79
C HIS A 438 12.27 -16.26 -13.10
N ASP A 439 11.53 -16.06 -14.20
CA ASP A 439 11.92 -16.45 -15.55
C ASP A 439 12.57 -15.25 -16.26
N LEU A 440 13.90 -15.16 -16.13
CA LEU A 440 14.65 -14.04 -16.68
C LEU A 440 14.55 -13.97 -18.21
N GLU A 441 14.51 -15.11 -18.90
CA GLU A 441 14.39 -15.14 -20.36
C GLU A 441 12.99 -14.67 -20.78
N GLY A 442 11.94 -15.17 -20.13
CA GLY A 442 10.58 -14.69 -20.36
C GLY A 442 10.41 -13.19 -20.09
N LEU A 443 11.11 -12.65 -19.09
CA LEU A 443 11.16 -11.20 -18.85
C LEU A 443 11.88 -10.46 -19.99
N LYS A 444 13.03 -10.94 -20.45
CA LYS A 444 13.77 -10.36 -21.58
C LYS A 444 12.93 -10.34 -22.86
N ASP A 445 12.28 -11.46 -23.17
CA ASP A 445 11.35 -11.60 -24.31
C ASP A 445 10.19 -10.60 -24.23
N ALA A 446 9.61 -10.43 -23.04
CA ALA A 446 8.52 -9.48 -22.84
C ALA A 446 8.97 -8.01 -22.98
N ILE A 447 10.16 -7.67 -22.49
CA ILE A 447 10.75 -6.34 -22.65
C ILE A 447 11.02 -6.07 -24.13
N GLU A 448 11.65 -7.01 -24.84
CA GLU A 448 11.92 -6.90 -26.27
C GLU A 448 10.61 -6.76 -27.07
N GLY A 449 9.60 -7.58 -26.76
CA GLY A 449 8.28 -7.50 -27.36
C GLY A 449 7.58 -6.16 -27.12
N ALA A 450 7.73 -5.58 -25.93
CA ALA A 450 7.21 -4.26 -25.59
C ALA A 450 7.96 -3.12 -26.30
N LEU A 451 9.29 -3.22 -26.43
CA LEU A 451 10.11 -2.24 -27.16
C LEU A 451 9.76 -2.20 -28.66
N ASN A 452 9.46 -3.37 -29.23
CA ASN A 452 9.26 -3.57 -30.67
C ASN A 452 7.79 -3.75 -31.07
N GLN A 453 6.83 -3.54 -30.15
CA GLN A 453 5.40 -3.63 -30.46
C GLN A 453 5.00 -2.67 -31.60
N SER A 454 4.00 -3.06 -32.40
CA SER A 454 3.39 -2.15 -33.37
C SER A 454 2.51 -1.11 -32.67
N ASP A 455 2.34 0.06 -33.31
CA ASP A 455 1.45 1.12 -32.79
C ASP A 455 0.01 0.63 -32.59
N GLU A 456 -0.47 -0.24 -33.48
CA GLU A 456 -1.81 -0.82 -33.40
C GLU A 456 -1.96 -1.70 -32.15
N GLU A 457 -1.02 -2.62 -31.94
CA GLU A 457 -1.06 -3.55 -30.81
C GLU A 457 -0.88 -2.82 -29.48
N GLY A 458 0.06 -1.86 -29.41
CA GLY A 458 0.26 -1.03 -28.22
C GLY A 458 -1.00 -0.24 -27.85
N ARG A 459 -1.61 0.44 -28.83
CA ARG A 459 -2.87 1.16 -28.62
C ARG A 459 -4.03 0.24 -28.24
N ARG A 460 -4.10 -0.97 -28.81
CA ARG A 460 -5.12 -1.98 -28.47
C ARG A 460 -5.01 -2.37 -27.00
N ARG A 461 -3.81 -2.73 -26.53
CA ARG A 461 -3.53 -3.09 -25.13
C ARG A 461 -3.80 -1.93 -24.19
N MET A 462 -3.23 -0.75 -24.47
CA MET A 462 -3.37 0.42 -23.61
C MET A 462 -4.84 0.86 -23.47
N ARG A 463 -5.62 0.82 -24.55
CA ARG A 463 -7.06 1.12 -24.50
C ARG A 463 -7.82 0.13 -23.60
N ALA A 464 -7.48 -1.16 -23.65
CA ALA A 464 -8.11 -2.16 -22.80
C ALA A 464 -7.73 -1.99 -21.31
N LEU A 465 -6.43 -1.76 -21.03
CA LEU A 465 -5.94 -1.46 -19.68
C LEU A 465 -6.63 -0.22 -19.10
N ARG A 466 -6.71 0.86 -19.89
CA ARG A 466 -7.36 2.11 -19.47
C ARG A 466 -8.84 1.94 -19.15
N ARG A 467 -9.58 1.16 -19.95
CA ARG A 467 -11.00 0.87 -19.64
C ARG A 467 -11.14 0.19 -18.28
N GLN A 468 -10.23 -0.71 -17.92
CA GLN A 468 -10.25 -1.36 -16.61
C GLN A 468 -9.96 -0.33 -15.51
N VAL A 469 -8.87 0.43 -15.60
CA VAL A 469 -8.41 1.35 -14.54
C VAL A 469 -9.39 2.52 -14.33
N LEU A 470 -9.98 3.05 -15.41
CA LEU A 470 -10.93 4.16 -15.34
C LEU A 470 -12.30 3.73 -14.77
N ALA A 471 -12.72 2.48 -14.96
CA ALA A 471 -14.00 1.97 -14.45
C ALA A 471 -13.91 1.33 -13.05
N HIS A 472 -12.69 1.08 -12.57
CA HIS A 472 -12.40 0.46 -11.28
C HIS A 472 -11.44 1.36 -10.51
N ASP A 473 -11.90 2.56 -10.16
CA ASP A 473 -11.17 3.56 -9.41
C ASP A 473 -11.19 3.29 -7.90
N VAL A 474 -10.50 4.15 -7.15
CA VAL A 474 -10.39 4.02 -5.71
C VAL A 474 -11.71 4.34 -4.98
N ASP A 475 -12.56 5.20 -5.57
CA ASP A 475 -13.90 5.47 -5.05
C ASP A 475 -14.79 4.23 -5.08
N ARG A 476 -14.69 3.42 -6.15
CA ARG A 476 -15.40 2.15 -6.25
C ARG A 476 -14.88 1.14 -5.23
N TRP A 477 -13.56 1.09 -4.99
CA TRP A 477 -12.97 0.27 -3.92
C TRP A 477 -13.55 0.66 -2.56
N ALA A 478 -13.47 1.94 -2.20
CA ALA A 478 -13.92 2.44 -0.90
C ALA A 478 -15.41 2.19 -0.68
N ARG A 479 -16.26 2.53 -1.66
CA ARG A 479 -17.71 2.26 -1.60
C ARG A 479 -17.99 0.78 -1.41
N SER A 480 -17.38 -0.09 -2.23
CA SER A 480 -17.63 -1.52 -2.13
C SER A 480 -17.27 -2.13 -0.77
N PHE A 481 -16.20 -1.67 -0.14
CA PHE A 481 -15.83 -2.12 1.20
C PHE A 481 -16.80 -1.59 2.26
N LEU A 482 -17.15 -0.31 2.20
CA LEU A 482 -18.01 0.34 3.20
C LEU A 482 -19.46 -0.12 3.12
N ASP A 483 -19.97 -0.39 1.92
CA ASP A 483 -21.29 -0.99 1.74
C ASP A 483 -21.31 -2.40 2.37
N ALA A 484 -20.27 -3.20 2.12
CA ALA A 484 -20.14 -4.53 2.71
C ALA A 484 -19.98 -4.49 4.24
N LEU A 485 -19.32 -3.45 4.79
CA LEU A 485 -19.15 -3.24 6.23
C LEU A 485 -20.47 -2.79 6.88
N ALA A 486 -21.21 -1.89 6.24
CA ALA A 486 -22.51 -1.42 6.73
C ALA A 486 -23.53 -2.57 6.82
N GLU A 487 -23.51 -3.48 5.85
CA GLU A 487 -24.32 -4.70 5.86
C GLU A 487 -23.88 -5.74 6.90
N ALA A 488 -22.63 -5.69 7.38
CA ALA A 488 -22.11 -6.58 8.42
C ALA A 488 -22.51 -6.14 9.83
N ARG A 489 -23.06 -4.92 9.99
CA ARG A 489 -23.53 -4.42 11.28
C ARG A 489 -24.63 -5.33 11.83
N PRO A 490 -24.50 -5.87 13.06
CA PRO A 490 -25.58 -6.60 13.70
C PRO A 490 -26.81 -5.70 13.77
N LYS A 491 -27.96 -6.18 13.32
CA LYS A 491 -29.23 -5.47 13.57
C LYS A 491 -29.44 -5.48 15.08
N ASP A 492 -29.62 -4.32 15.69
CA ASP A 492 -29.98 -4.25 17.11
C ASP A 492 -31.19 -5.16 17.34
N PRO A 493 -31.13 -6.11 18.29
CA PRO A 493 -32.34 -6.75 18.77
C PRO A 493 -33.12 -5.64 19.48
N GLY A 494 -34.17 -5.15 18.81
CA GLY A 494 -35.03 -4.08 19.30
C GLY A 494 -35.74 -4.42 20.61
#